data_AF-A0A7W8QRP7-F1
#
_entry.id   AF-A0A7W8QRP7-F1
#
_cell.length_a   1.000
_cell.length_b   1.000
_cell.length_c   1.000
_cell.angle_alpha   90.00
_cell.angle_beta   90.00
_cell.angle_gamma   90.00
#
_symmetry.space_group_name_H-M   'P 1'
#
loop_
_entity.id
_entity.type
_entity.pdbx_description
1 polymer ?
#
loop_
_entity_poly.entity_id
_entity_poly.type
_entity_poly.pdbx_seq_one_letter_code
_entity_poly.pdbx_strand_id
1 'polypeptide(L)' 'MGDAGDKFDDLAGKAKEGAGKLTGDEGLEREGKADQAKAAAKEAAKEAKEKAGEAAEKIKDVFKR' A
#
# COMPACT_ATOMS: atom_id res chain seq x y z
N MET A 1 -6.03 -2.18 23.73
CA MET A 1 -6.72 -3.15 22.86
C MET A 1 -6.07 -3.05 21.49
N GLY A 2 -4.88 -3.62 21.29
CA GLY A 2 -4.03 -3.21 20.16
C GLY A 2 -3.14 -4.29 19.52
N ASP A 3 -3.24 -5.55 19.94
CA ASP A 3 -2.29 -6.59 19.50
C ASP A 3 -2.96 -7.85 18.95
N ALA A 4 -4.28 -7.93 19.05
CA ALA A 4 -5.09 -9.02 18.52
C ALA A 4 -5.59 -8.75 17.11
N GLY A 5 -5.76 -7.47 16.72
CA GLY A 5 -6.24 -7.07 15.38
C GLY A 5 -5.26 -7.44 14.27
N ASP A 6 -4.01 -6.99 14.36
CA ASP A 6 -2.97 -7.24 13.37
C ASP A 6 -2.67 -8.74 13.16
N LYS A 7 -2.59 -9.53 14.23
CA LYS A 7 -2.32 -10.97 14.12
C LYS A 7 -3.49 -11.72 13.48
N PHE A 8 -4.72 -11.28 13.73
CA PHE A 8 -5.92 -11.90 13.17
C PHE A 8 -6.08 -11.54 11.69
N ASP A 9 -5.73 -10.31 11.31
CA ASP A 9 -5.75 -9.85 9.92
C ASP A 9 -4.67 -10.54 9.06
N ASP A 10 -3.45 -10.70 9.59
CA ASP A 10 -2.36 -11.42 8.92
C ASP A 10 -2.70 -12.92 8.72
N LEU A 11 -3.34 -13.52 9.73
CA LEU A 11 -3.78 -14.92 9.67
C LEU A 11 -4.97 -15.10 8.72
N ALA A 12 -5.92 -14.16 8.72
CA ALA A 12 -7.04 -14.15 7.79
C ALA A 12 -6.59 -13.91 6.35
N GLY A 13 -5.58 -13.06 6.12
CA GLY A 13 -4.95 -12.84 4.82
C GLY A 13 -4.29 -14.10 4.28
N LYS A 14 -3.44 -14.75 5.09
CA LYS A 14 -2.82 -16.04 4.73
C LYS A 14 -3.84 -17.14 4.51
N ALA A 15 -4.92 -17.17 5.30
CA ALA A 15 -6.00 -18.14 5.11
C ALA A 15 -6.77 -17.88 3.81
N LYS A 16 -7.05 -16.62 3.45
CA LYS A 16 -7.67 -16.26 2.16
C LYS A 16 -6.77 -16.58 0.98
N GLU A 17 -5.47 -16.33 1.08
CA GLU A 17 -4.49 -16.70 0.04
C GLU A 17 -4.37 -18.23 -0.09
N GLY A 18 -4.28 -18.94 1.04
CA GLY A 18 -4.21 -20.40 1.06
C GLY A 18 -5.49 -21.05 0.52
N ALA A 19 -6.65 -20.53 0.90
CA ALA A 19 -7.95 -20.98 0.39
C ALA A 19 -8.10 -20.65 -1.10
N GLY A 20 -7.79 -19.43 -1.54
CA GLY A 20 -7.88 -19.02 -2.96
C GLY A 20 -7.04 -19.91 -3.88
N LYS A 21 -5.82 -20.27 -3.46
CA LYS A 21 -4.95 -21.22 -4.19
C LYS A 21 -5.53 -22.64 -4.24
N LEU A 22 -6.20 -23.07 -3.19
CA LEU A 22 -6.75 -24.42 -3.06
C LEU A 22 -8.09 -24.59 -3.78
N THR A 23 -8.95 -23.57 -3.78
CA THR A 23 -10.26 -23.63 -4.45
C THR A 23 -10.22 -23.15 -5.91
N GLY A 24 -9.11 -22.56 -6.35
CA GLY A 24 -8.98 -21.96 -7.68
C GLY A 24 -9.79 -20.68 -7.85
N ASP A 25 -10.15 -20.01 -6.75
CA ASP A 25 -10.94 -18.77 -6.79
C ASP A 25 -10.01 -17.57 -6.98
N GLU A 26 -9.76 -17.23 -8.26
CA GLU A 26 -8.93 -16.10 -8.68
C GLU A 26 -9.37 -14.75 -8.06
N GLY A 27 -10.60 -14.64 -7.54
CA GLY A 27 -11.13 -13.44 -6.90
C GLY A 27 -10.38 -13.10 -5.61
N LEU A 28 -10.17 -14.08 -4.73
CA LEU A 28 -9.53 -13.88 -3.42
C LEU A 28 -8.02 -13.60 -3.53
N GLU A 29 -7.31 -14.24 -4.47
CA GLU A 29 -5.89 -13.92 -4.74
C GLU A 29 -5.73 -12.57 -5.44
N ARG A 30 -6.70 -12.16 -6.29
CA ARG A 30 -6.65 -10.85 -6.95
C ARG A 30 -6.89 -9.69 -6.00
N GLU A 31 -7.84 -9.79 -5.08
CA GLU A 31 -8.09 -8.71 -4.13
C GLU A 31 -6.85 -8.42 -3.27
N GLY A 32 -6.22 -9.45 -2.70
CA GLY A 32 -5.01 -9.28 -1.89
C GLY A 32 -3.84 -8.67 -2.67
N LYS A 33 -3.59 -9.16 -3.90
CA LYS A 33 -2.52 -8.60 -4.75
C LYS A 33 -2.82 -7.20 -5.27
N ALA A 34 -4.08 -6.91 -5.59
CA ALA A 34 -4.48 -5.59 -6.07
C ALA A 34 -4.40 -4.54 -4.96
N ASP A 35 -4.76 -4.88 -3.72
CA ASP A 35 -4.63 -3.97 -2.58
C ASP A 35 -3.17 -3.71 -2.24
N GLN A 36 -2.31 -4.73 -2.24
CA GLN A 36 -0.86 -4.53 -2.05
C GLN A 36 -0.24 -3.69 -3.17
N ALA A 37 -0.60 -3.94 -4.44
CA ALA A 37 -0.11 -3.17 -5.56
C ALA A 37 -0.58 -1.70 -5.51
N LYS A 38 -1.84 -1.46 -5.13
CA LYS A 38 -2.38 -0.10 -4.93
C LYS A 38 -1.70 0.61 -3.78
N ALA A 39 -1.44 -0.09 -2.67
CA ALA A 39 -0.73 0.47 -1.52
C ALA A 39 0.70 0.88 -1.91
N ALA A 40 1.46 -0.03 -2.53
CA ALA A 40 2.82 0.25 -3.01
C ALA A 40 2.84 1.41 -4.02
N ALA A 41 1.89 1.45 -4.95
CA ALA A 41 1.77 2.55 -5.92
C ALA A 41 1.41 3.89 -5.25
N LYS A 42 0.51 3.89 -4.26
CA LYS A 42 0.17 5.08 -3.48
C LYS A 42 1.36 5.60 -2.68
N GLU A 43 2.11 4.70 -2.06
CA GLU A 43 3.28 5.05 -1.25
C GLU A 43 4.39 5.65 -2.12
N ALA A 44 4.72 5.00 -3.24
CA ALA A 44 5.68 5.51 -4.21
C ALA A 44 5.25 6.87 -4.80
N ALA A 45 3.96 7.02 -5.12
CA ALA A 45 3.42 8.29 -5.61
C ALA A 45 3.45 9.39 -4.53
N LYS A 46 3.20 9.05 -3.26
CA LYS A 46 3.24 10.00 -2.16
C LYS A 46 4.67 10.45 -1.87
N GLU A 47 5.64 9.54 -1.83
CA GLU A 47 7.06 9.87 -1.69
C GLU A 47 7.56 10.74 -2.86
N ALA A 48 7.20 10.40 -4.10
CA ALA A 48 7.57 11.19 -5.27
C ALA A 48 6.97 12.60 -5.22
N LYS A 49 5.70 12.71 -4.80
CA LYS A 49 5.01 13.99 -4.66
C LYS A 49 5.57 14.84 -3.52
N GLU A 50 5.95 14.24 -2.39
CA GLU A 50 6.63 14.96 -1.29
C GLU A 50 8.01 15.46 -1.73
N LYS A 51 8.85 14.62 -2.34
CA LYS A 51 10.19 15.02 -2.80
C LYS A 51 10.12 16.09 -3.89
N ALA A 52 9.18 15.96 -4.83
CA ALA A 52 8.95 16.96 -5.87
C ALA A 52 8.36 18.25 -5.28
N GLY A 53 7.45 18.15 -4.32
CA GLY A 53 6.87 19.27 -3.60
C GLY A 53 7.93 20.07 -2.84
N GLU A 54 8.75 19.40 -2.04
CA GLU A 54 9.85 20.04 -1.30
C GLU A 54 10.88 20.70 -2.22
N ALA A 55 11.25 20.03 -3.31
CA ALA A 55 12.19 20.60 -4.28
C ALA A 55 11.59 21.83 -4.99
N ALA A 56 10.33 21.75 -5.40
CA ALA A 56 9.63 22.86 -6.03
C ALA A 56 9.42 24.04 -5.06
N GLU A 57 9.10 23.78 -3.78
CA GLU A 57 8.99 24.81 -2.76
C GLU A 57 10.33 25.48 -2.49
N LYS A 58 11.43 24.73 -2.34
CA LYS A 58 12.78 25.30 -2.19
C LYS A 58 13.18 26.18 -3.38
N ILE A 59 12.90 25.73 -4.60
CA ILE A 59 13.16 26.53 -5.81
C ILE A 59 12.30 27.80 -5.83
N LYS A 60 11.02 27.70 -5.46
CA LYS A 60 10.10 28.84 -5.43
C LYS A 60 10.47 29.86 -4.35
N ASP A 61 10.95 29.41 -3.20
CA ASP A 61 11.41 30.25 -2.09
C ASP A 61 12.69 31.02 -2.48
N VAL A 62 13.64 30.33 -3.13
CA VAL A 62 14.86 30.96 -3.67
C VAL A 62 14.56 31.95 -4.79
N PHE A 63 13.60 31.65 -5.67
CA PHE A 63 13.25 32.53 -6.80
C PHE A 63 12.37 33.71 -6.39
N LYS A 64 11.69 33.65 -5.25
CA LYS A 64 10.82 34.71 -4.73
C LYS A 64 11.52 35.61 -3.69
N ARG A 65 12.78 35.32 -3.37
CA ARG A 65 13.62 36.12 -2.48
C ARG A 65 14.18 37.37 -3.16
#